data_AF-A0A920API5-F1
#
_entry.id   AF-A0A920API5-F1
#
_cell.length_a   1.000
_cell.length_b   1.000
_cell.length_c   1.000
_cell.angle_alpha   90.00
_cell.angle_beta   90.00
_cell.angle_gamma   90.00
#
_symmetry.space_group_name_H-M   'P 1'
#
loop_
_entity.id
_entity.type
_entity.pdbx_description
1 polymer ?
#
loop_
_entity_poly.entity_id
_entity_poly.type
_entity_poly.pdbx_seq_one_letter_code
_entity_poly.pdbx_strand_id
1 'polypeptide(L)'
;MKLIRFGETNKEKPGVILSNGKKIDVSDFVTDYDENFFGNDGIEKLRDWLSKNQDSCPEIHDDIRLGSPLSRPSKIVCVGLNYAKHAAESGMDIPEEPVLFFKSTSSIVGPFDPIVIPKGSEKNRLGG
;
A
#
# COMPACT_ATOMS: atom_id res chain seq x y z
N MET A 1 3.23 -0.14 -15.28
CA MET A 1 3.98 0.48 -14.17
C MET A 1 3.38 0.06 -12.83
N LYS A 2 4.17 0.00 -11.76
CA LYS A 2 3.69 -0.20 -10.38
C LYS A 2 4.17 0.98 -9.52
N LEU A 3 3.30 1.52 -8.66
CA LEU A 3 3.63 2.63 -7.76
C LEU A 3 4.22 2.08 -6.46
N ILE A 4 5.32 2.68 -5.98
CA ILE A 4 5.99 2.33 -4.73
C ILE A 4 6.36 3.59 -3.94
N ARG A 5 6.46 3.47 -2.62
CA ARG A 5 7.09 4.49 -1.77
C ARG A 5 8.35 3.88 -1.16
N PHE A 6 9.46 4.60 -1.17
CA PHE A 6 10.76 4.05 -0.76
C PHE A 6 11.52 5.02 0.14
N GLY A 7 12.40 4.50 1.01
CA GLY A 7 13.22 5.28 1.94
C GLY A 7 12.96 4.98 3.42
N GLU A 8 13.51 5.83 4.29
CA GLU A 8 13.33 5.74 5.74
C GLU A 8 11.86 5.95 6.15
N THR A 9 11.46 5.34 7.26
CA THR A 9 10.12 5.51 7.83
C THR A 9 9.79 6.99 8.06
N ASN A 10 8.66 7.45 7.52
CA ASN A 10 8.18 8.84 7.53
C ASN A 10 8.98 9.83 6.66
N LYS A 11 9.92 9.34 5.84
CA LYS A 11 10.64 10.14 4.84
C LYS A 11 10.58 9.48 3.47
N GLU A 12 9.55 8.69 3.22
CA GLU A 12 9.40 7.99 1.96
C GLU A 12 9.22 8.96 0.79
N LYS A 13 9.81 8.59 -0.34
CA LYS A 13 9.64 9.26 -1.63
C LYS A 13 8.82 8.40 -2.58
N PRO A 14 8.09 9.00 -3.53
CA PRO A 14 7.38 8.26 -4.56
C PRO A 14 8.33 7.72 -5.63
N GLY A 15 8.14 6.47 -5.99
CA GLY A 15 8.89 5.77 -7.03
C GLY A 15 8.01 4.88 -7.88
N VAL A 16 8.53 4.46 -9.03
CA VAL A 16 7.83 3.61 -9.98
C VAL A 16 8.66 2.40 -10.35
N ILE A 17 8.04 1.23 -10.40
CA ILE A 17 8.58 0.04 -11.06
C ILE A 17 8.06 0.02 -12.50
N LEU A 18 8.99 0.12 -13.46
CA LEU A 18 8.72 0.05 -14.89
C LEU A 18 8.42 -1.39 -15.33
N SER A 19 7.92 -1.56 -16.56
CA SER A 19 7.58 -2.88 -17.12
C SER A 19 8.78 -3.82 -17.24
N ASN A 20 9.99 -3.27 -17.40
CA ASN A 20 11.26 -4.01 -17.43
C ASN A 20 11.80 -4.35 -16.03
N GLY A 21 11.10 -4.00 -14.95
CA GLY A 21 11.51 -4.24 -13.57
C GLY A 21 12.39 -3.14 -12.95
N LYS A 22 12.88 -2.18 -13.74
CA LYS A 22 13.68 -1.06 -13.23
C LYS A 22 12.84 -0.19 -12.26
N LYS A 23 13.44 0.19 -11.14
CA LYS A 23 12.85 1.09 -10.14
C LYS A 23 13.42 2.49 -10.33
N ILE A 24 12.57 3.50 -10.41
CA ILE A 24 12.99 4.90 -10.62
C ILE A 24 12.32 5.84 -9.64
N ASP A 25 13.06 6.86 -9.20
CA ASP A 25 12.58 7.97 -8.38
C ASP A 25 11.76 8.93 -9.25
N VAL A 26 10.53 9.27 -8.82
CA VAL A 26 9.64 10.22 -9.50
C VAL A 26 9.28 11.41 -8.61
N SER A 27 10.07 11.68 -7.57
CA SER A 27 9.86 12.78 -6.63
C SER A 27 10.00 14.17 -7.26
N ASP A 28 10.60 14.27 -8.45
CA ASP A 28 10.61 15.49 -9.27
C ASP A 28 9.24 15.82 -9.88
N PHE A 29 8.35 14.83 -10.03
CA PHE A 29 7.02 15.01 -10.60
C PHE A 29 5.93 15.14 -9.54
N VAL A 30 5.98 14.29 -8.52
CA VAL A 30 4.93 14.18 -7.50
C VAL A 30 5.56 14.15 -6.12
N THR A 31 4.94 14.85 -5.17
CA THR A 31 5.41 14.89 -3.78
C THR A 31 5.22 13.55 -3.08
N ASP A 32 4.03 12.95 -3.19
CA ASP A 32 3.72 11.64 -2.61
C ASP A 32 2.49 11.01 -3.29
N TYR A 33 2.22 9.73 -3.03
CA TYR A 33 0.99 9.06 -3.45
C TYR A 33 -0.07 9.20 -2.34
N ASP A 34 -0.91 10.21 -2.47
CA ASP A 34 -1.96 10.58 -1.51
C ASP A 34 -3.33 10.77 -2.21
N GLU A 35 -4.36 11.19 -1.46
CA GLU A 35 -5.68 11.46 -2.02
C GLU A 35 -5.68 12.51 -3.13
N ASN A 36 -4.76 13.47 -3.09
CA ASN A 36 -4.67 14.53 -4.10
C ASN A 36 -4.10 13.98 -5.40
N PHE A 37 -3.06 13.12 -5.34
CA PHE A 37 -2.53 12.43 -6.51
C PHE A 37 -3.61 11.57 -7.18
N PHE A 38 -4.29 10.71 -6.42
CA PHE A 38 -5.30 9.80 -6.98
C PHE A 38 -6.58 10.51 -7.40
N GLY A 39 -6.97 11.60 -6.72
CA GLY A 39 -8.18 12.37 -7.01
C GLY A 39 -8.09 13.32 -8.21
N ASN A 40 -6.89 13.57 -8.74
CA ASN A 40 -6.66 14.55 -9.81
C ASN A 40 -5.99 13.95 -11.05
N ASP A 41 -6.40 12.75 -11.46
CA ASP A 41 -5.86 12.03 -12.62
C ASP A 41 -4.34 11.80 -12.56
N GLY A 42 -3.78 11.72 -11.35
CA GLY A 42 -2.32 11.64 -11.15
C GLY A 42 -1.69 10.43 -11.83
N ILE A 43 -2.43 9.32 -11.95
CA ILE A 43 -1.96 8.12 -12.66
C ILE A 43 -1.73 8.41 -14.16
N GLU A 44 -2.68 9.06 -14.83
CA GLU A 44 -2.54 9.36 -16.26
C GLU A 44 -1.48 10.43 -16.50
N LYS A 45 -1.47 11.49 -15.69
CA LYS A 45 -0.44 12.53 -15.74
C LYS A 45 0.96 11.97 -15.51
N LEU A 46 1.11 11.01 -14.60
CA LEU A 46 2.37 10.31 -14.35
C LEU A 46 2.79 9.47 -15.56
N ARG A 47 1.86 8.77 -16.23
CA ARG A 47 2.18 8.01 -17.45
C ARG A 47 2.69 8.93 -18.57
N ASP A 48 1.98 10.04 -18.79
CA ASP A 48 2.38 11.03 -19.80
C ASP A 48 3.75 11.63 -19.48
N TRP A 49 4.01 11.95 -18.20
CA TRP A 49 5.30 12.45 -17.76
C TRP A 49 6.42 11.41 -17.94
N LEU A 50 6.17 10.15 -17.57
CA LEU A 50 7.13 9.05 -17.72
C LEU A 50 7.54 8.82 -19.18
N SER A 51 6.61 8.98 -20.13
CA SER A 51 6.92 8.84 -21.56
C SER A 51 8.04 9.77 -22.06
N LYS A 52 8.31 10.85 -21.31
CA LYS A 52 9.29 11.89 -21.65
C LYS A 52 10.52 11.89 -20.73
N ASN A 53 10.37 11.44 -19.48
CA ASN A 53 11.37 11.66 -18.43
C ASN A 53 11.95 10.39 -17.81
N GLN A 54 11.39 9.20 -18.09
CA GLN A 54 11.79 7.97 -17.39
C GLN A 54 13.29 7.63 -17.52
N ASP A 55 13.93 8.01 -18.63
CA ASP A 55 15.35 7.71 -18.90
C ASP A 55 16.30 8.64 -18.12
N SER A 56 15.81 9.81 -17.69
CA SER A 56 16.56 10.77 -16.87
C SER A 56 16.33 10.60 -15.36
N CYS A 57 15.34 9.80 -14.95
CA CYS A 57 15.05 9.59 -13.54
C CYS A 57 16.18 8.83 -12.83
N PRO A 58 16.54 9.22 -11.59
CA PRO A 58 17.44 8.44 -10.74
C PRO A 58 16.93 7.02 -10.54
N GLU A 59 17.82 6.05 -10.63
CA GLU A 59 17.50 4.65 -10.35
C GLU A 59 17.48 4.37 -8.85
N ILE A 60 16.52 3.57 -8.42
CA ILE A 60 16.36 3.16 -7.03
C ILE A 60 17.01 1.78 -6.86
N HIS A 61 17.93 1.67 -5.91
CA HIS A 61 18.57 0.40 -5.57
C HIS A 61 17.57 -0.65 -5.05
N ASP A 62 17.84 -1.91 -5.32
CA ASP A 62 16.93 -3.01 -4.97
C ASP A 62 16.84 -3.30 -3.47
N ASP A 63 17.88 -2.96 -2.71
CA ASP A 63 17.99 -3.17 -1.26
C ASP A 63 17.33 -2.05 -0.44
N ILE A 64 16.77 -1.02 -1.08
CA ILE A 64 16.11 0.06 -0.38
C ILE A 64 14.82 -0.42 0.29
N ARG A 65 14.56 0.07 1.50
CA ARG A 65 13.29 -0.18 2.19
C ARG A 65 12.13 0.38 1.37
N LEU A 66 11.09 -0.44 1.24
CA LEU A 66 9.79 -0.02 0.73
C LEU A 66 8.85 0.31 1.88
N GLY A 67 8.21 1.47 1.82
CA GLY A 67 7.12 1.86 2.71
C GLY A 67 5.75 1.42 2.19
N SER A 68 4.70 1.83 2.91
CA SER A 68 3.33 1.68 2.41
C SER A 68 3.20 2.38 1.05
N PRO A 69 2.58 1.75 0.03
CA PRO A 69 2.45 2.34 -1.31
C PRO A 69 1.52 3.56 -1.35
N LEU A 70 0.76 3.80 -0.28
CA LEU A 70 -0.14 4.93 -0.11
C LEU A 70 0.27 5.73 1.13
N SER A 71 0.32 7.05 0.99
CA SER A 71 0.55 7.99 2.08
C SER A 71 -0.76 8.34 2.76
N ARG A 72 -0.79 8.25 4.10
CA ARG A 72 -1.85 8.75 4.99
C ARG A 72 -3.29 8.61 4.45
N PRO A 73 -3.79 7.40 4.18
CA PRO A 73 -5.17 7.23 3.74
C PRO A 73 -6.15 7.84 4.74
N SER A 74 -7.23 8.45 4.25
CA SER A 74 -8.29 8.99 5.11
C SER A 74 -9.08 7.89 5.85
N LYS A 75 -9.22 6.71 5.23
CA LYS A 75 -9.92 5.54 5.77
C LYS A 75 -9.31 4.24 5.25
N ILE A 76 -9.33 3.19 6.08
CA ILE A 76 -9.05 1.81 5.66
C ILE A 76 -10.31 0.98 5.92
N VAL A 77 -11.13 0.83 4.88
CA VAL A 77 -12.35 0.00 4.90
C VAL A 77 -11.97 -1.44 4.54
N CYS A 78 -12.30 -2.38 5.41
CA CYS A 78 -11.98 -3.79 5.25
C CYS A 78 -13.27 -4.60 5.05
N VAL A 79 -13.16 -5.69 4.28
CA VAL A 79 -14.26 -6.62 4.02
C VAL A 79 -13.93 -7.93 4.75
N GLY A 80 -14.79 -8.31 5.70
CA GLY A 80 -14.74 -9.59 6.39
C GLY A 80 -15.40 -10.69 5.56
N LEU A 81 -14.99 -11.94 5.80
CA LEU A 81 -15.63 -13.14 5.23
C LEU A 81 -15.80 -13.16 3.71
N ASN A 82 -14.93 -12.46 2.98
CA ASN A 82 -15.01 -12.36 1.51
C ASN A 82 -14.47 -13.59 0.75
N TYR A 83 -14.34 -14.74 1.44
CA TYR A 83 -13.89 -16.02 0.88
C TYR A 83 -14.71 -17.14 1.51
N ALA A 84 -15.43 -17.92 0.69
CA ALA A 84 -16.34 -18.97 1.19
C ALA A 84 -15.66 -20.00 2.10
N LYS A 85 -14.42 -20.40 1.76
CA LYS A 85 -13.63 -21.31 2.60
C LYS A 85 -13.31 -20.70 3.97
N HIS A 86 -13.00 -19.42 4.02
CA HIS A 86 -12.71 -18.73 5.28
C HIS A 86 -13.96 -18.62 6.17
N ALA A 87 -15.14 -18.37 5.59
CA ALA A 87 -16.41 -18.40 6.33
C ALA A 87 -16.66 -19.77 6.96
N ALA A 88 -16.48 -20.85 6.17
CA ALA A 88 -16.61 -22.22 6.66
C ALA A 88 -15.61 -22.56 7.77
N GLU A 89 -14.34 -22.15 7.64
CA GLU A 89 -13.29 -22.37 8.66
C GLU A 89 -13.60 -21.65 9.98
N SER A 90 -14.30 -20.53 9.93
CA SER A 90 -14.71 -19.77 11.11
C SER A 90 -16.05 -20.25 11.71
N GLY A 91 -16.69 -21.27 11.14
CA GLY A 91 -18.01 -21.75 11.58
C GLY A 91 -19.10 -20.69 11.44
N MET A 92 -18.90 -19.71 10.56
CA MET A 92 -19.86 -18.64 10.29
C MET A 92 -20.60 -18.92 8.98
N ASP A 93 -21.88 -18.59 8.94
CA ASP A 93 -22.67 -18.64 7.71
C ASP A 93 -22.09 -17.67 6.67
N ILE A 94 -22.30 -18.00 5.38
CA ILE A 94 -21.92 -17.09 4.30
C ILE A 94 -22.82 -15.86 4.38
N PRO A 95 -22.25 -14.66 4.58
CA PRO A 95 -23.07 -13.47 4.73
C PRO A 95 -23.74 -13.12 3.40
N GLU A 96 -25.02 -12.73 3.46
CA GLU A 96 -25.79 -12.28 2.28
C GLU A 96 -25.33 -10.90 1.78
N GLU A 97 -24.70 -10.11 2.65
CA GLU A 97 -24.21 -8.76 2.39
C GLU A 97 -22.75 -8.57 2.86
N PRO A 98 -21.97 -7.64 2.29
CA PRO A 98 -20.58 -7.42 2.69
C PRO A 98 -20.43 -7.00 4.16
N VAL A 99 -19.64 -7.76 4.92
CA VAL A 99 -19.29 -7.40 6.30
C VAL A 99 -18.19 -6.34 6.28
N LEU A 100 -18.52 -5.09 6.59
CA LEU A 100 -17.58 -3.97 6.59
C LEU A 100 -17.08 -3.66 8.00
N PHE A 101 -15.77 -3.41 8.12
CA PHE A 101 -15.15 -2.90 9.34
C PHE A 101 -13.98 -1.97 9.02
N PHE A 102 -13.48 -1.24 10.02
CA PHE A 102 -12.36 -0.32 9.85
C PHE A 102 -11.08 -0.86 10.49
N LYS A 103 -9.95 -0.56 9.84
CA LYS A 103 -8.65 -0.52 10.52
C LYS A 103 -8.24 0.93 10.72
N SER A 104 -7.54 1.20 11.83
CA SER A 104 -6.94 2.52 12.05
C SER A 104 -5.96 2.84 10.93
N THR A 105 -5.97 4.08 10.45
CA THR A 105 -5.02 4.55 9.42
C THR A 105 -3.58 4.50 9.92
N SER A 106 -3.37 4.55 11.24
CA SER A 106 -2.08 4.35 11.89
C SER A 106 -1.56 2.90 11.86
N SER A 107 -2.36 1.93 11.40
CA SER A 107 -1.96 0.52 11.32
C SER A 107 -1.21 0.13 10.04
N ILE A 108 -1.10 1.04 9.07
CA ILE A 108 -0.45 0.78 7.80
C ILE A 108 1.07 0.86 7.94
N VAL A 109 1.78 -0.14 7.40
CA VAL A 109 3.25 -0.23 7.42
C VAL A 109 3.78 -0.70 6.06
N GLY A 110 5.09 -0.60 5.84
CA GLY A 110 5.73 -1.12 4.64
C GLY A 110 5.60 -2.65 4.52
N PRO A 111 5.68 -3.20 3.30
CA PRO A 111 5.47 -4.63 3.04
C PRO A 111 6.47 -5.55 3.73
N PHE A 112 7.64 -5.03 4.11
CA PHE A 112 8.71 -5.78 4.79
C PHE A 112 9.05 -5.21 6.17
N ASP A 113 8.24 -4.28 6.68
CA ASP A 113 8.44 -3.73 8.01
C ASP A 113 8.08 -4.77 9.08
N PRO A 114 8.81 -4.80 10.21
CA PRO A 114 8.48 -5.70 11.31
C PRO A 114 7.11 -5.34 11.92
N ILE A 115 6.31 -6.37 12.23
CA ILE A 115 5.07 -6.21 12.98
C ILE A 115 5.40 -6.19 14.47
N VAL A 116 5.21 -5.03 15.10
CA VAL A 116 5.39 -4.88 16.56
C VAL A 116 4.15 -5.43 17.26
N ILE A 117 4.32 -6.45 18.09
CA ILE A 117 3.26 -7.02 18.92
C ILE A 117 3.29 -6.31 20.29
N PRO A 118 2.25 -5.55 20.66
CA PRO A 118 2.20 -4.88 21.97
C PRO A 118 2.23 -5.89 23.12
N LYS A 119 2.81 -5.49 24.26
CA LYS A 119 2.79 -6.32 25.48
C LYS A 119 1.35 -6.64 25.88
N GLY A 120 1.06 -7.91 26.18
CA GLY A 120 -0.29 -8.38 26.50
C GLY A 120 -1.21 -8.59 25.30
N SER A 121 -0.72 -8.36 24.07
CA SER A 121 -1.44 -8.80 22.86
C SER A 121 -1.26 -10.31 22.71
N GLU A 122 -2.23 -11.05 23.21
CA GLU A 122 -2.35 -12.49 22.97
C GLU A 122 -3.12 -12.72 21.68
N LYS A 123 -2.68 -13.69 20.86
CA LYS A 123 -3.44 -14.15 19.70
C LYS A 123 -4.64 -14.96 20.22
N ASN A 124 -5.69 -14.25 20.61
CA ASN A 124 -6.94 -14.88 20.97
C ASN A 124 -7.60 -15.28 19.65
N ARG A 125 -7.39 -16.55 19.26
CA ARG A 125 -8.13 -17.15 18.17
C ARG A 125 -9.58 -17.23 18.65
N LEU A 126 -10.41 -16.23 18.32
CA LEU A 126 -11.86 -16.38 18.39
C LEU A 126 -12.23 -17.43 17.33
N GLY A 127 -12.18 -18.71 17.71
CA GLY A 127 -12.45 -19.86 16.86
C GLY A 127 -11.44 -20.99 17.04
N GLY A 128 -11.74 -21.91 17.96
CA GLY A 128 -11.00 -23.15 18.22
C GLY A 128 -11.00 -23.53 19.68
#